data_AF-A0A7S1DWU9-F1
#
_entry.id   AF-A0A7S1DWU9-F1
#
_cell.length_a   1.000
_cell.length_b   1.000
_cell.length_c   1.000
_cell.angle_alpha   90.00
_cell.angle_beta   90.00
_cell.angle_gamma   90.00
#
_symmetry.space_group_name_H-M   'P 1'
#
loop_
_entity.id
_entity.type
_entity.pdbx_description
1 polymer ?
#
loop_
_entity_poly.entity_id
_entity_poly.type
_entity_poly.pdbx_seq_one_letter_code
_entity_poly.pdbx_strand_id
1 'polypeptide(L)'
;GSVVAGFGGVLGPQVANVLIMLDTMVSREGAAWQRQLALECLQEWCSQECFGDKIKALYVSWSGVGQDDRNPLVSLSLSLERVVQRSVGALLQASAPPAAIQQARATAEAVGAFASSPRIRLLDAVGHSGHEPPPGMVTDVASLYVAIDCVCRLVGGIADLCGVTPPREDEPLTMSCNPRCDVETMLLNVEVTRSIIDRTWHYSLASLQTVIVTISSPYLLAPVLRSYASFAQACGALQLLGARDKALAPLCKSAVPGSTAEGATVMLKPYNILISKVLLRLVFEL
;
A
#
# COMPACT_ATOMS: atom_id res chain seq x y z
N GLY A 1 10.45 -5.29 -21.31
CA GLY A 1 9.25 -6.07 -20.96
C GLY A 1 9.53 -7.56 -21.11
N SER A 2 8.98 -8.37 -20.19
CA SER A 2 8.95 -9.85 -20.18
C SER A 2 10.24 -10.63 -19.83
N VAL A 3 10.63 -10.61 -18.55
CA VAL A 3 11.42 -11.72 -17.93
C VAL A 3 10.62 -12.43 -16.82
N VAL A 4 9.48 -11.86 -16.38
CA VAL A 4 8.74 -12.31 -15.18
C VAL A 4 7.41 -13.02 -15.53
N ALA A 5 7.04 -13.11 -16.81
CA ALA A 5 5.67 -13.44 -17.20
C ALA A 5 5.33 -14.93 -17.33
N GLY A 6 6.22 -15.89 -17.06
CA GLY A 6 5.75 -17.29 -17.14
C GLY A 6 6.74 -18.38 -16.77
N PHE A 7 7.01 -18.61 -15.48
CA PHE A 7 7.66 -19.85 -15.02
C PHE A 7 7.34 -20.13 -13.54
N GLY A 8 6.27 -20.86 -13.26
CA GLY A 8 5.70 -21.03 -11.91
C GLY A 8 6.46 -21.94 -10.92
N GLY A 9 7.66 -22.43 -11.23
CA GLY A 9 8.38 -23.36 -10.32
C GLY A 9 9.90 -23.17 -10.21
N VAL A 10 10.57 -22.72 -11.27
CA VAL A 10 12.05 -22.66 -11.34
C VAL A 10 12.60 -21.26 -11.03
N LEU A 11 11.78 -20.21 -11.12
CA LEU A 11 12.21 -18.81 -10.93
C LEU A 11 11.98 -18.25 -9.52
N GLY A 12 11.35 -18.98 -8.60
CA GLY A 12 11.05 -18.48 -7.24
C GLY A 12 12.26 -17.85 -6.54
N PRO A 13 13.42 -18.54 -6.48
CA PRO A 13 14.64 -17.99 -5.90
C PRO A 13 15.21 -16.78 -6.65
N GLN A 14 15.09 -16.74 -7.98
CA GLN A 14 15.58 -15.64 -8.80
C GLN A 14 14.74 -14.38 -8.59
N VAL A 15 13.41 -14.52 -8.55
CA VAL A 15 12.48 -13.43 -8.23
C VAL A 15 12.72 -12.95 -6.80
N ALA A 16 12.90 -13.86 -5.83
CA ALA A 16 13.24 -13.49 -4.46
C ALA A 16 14.54 -12.67 -4.38
N ASN A 17 15.59 -13.08 -5.10
CA ASN A 17 16.86 -12.35 -5.12
C ASN A 17 16.72 -10.95 -5.75
N VAL A 18 15.95 -10.83 -6.83
CA VAL A 18 15.66 -9.53 -7.45
C VAL A 18 14.88 -8.64 -6.48
N LEU A 19 13.87 -9.18 -5.79
CA LEU A 19 13.11 -8.44 -4.79
C LEU A 19 13.98 -8.02 -3.61
N ILE A 20 14.87 -8.87 -3.12
CA ILE A 20 15.84 -8.53 -2.07
C ILE A 20 16.81 -7.43 -2.53
N MET A 21 17.25 -7.48 -3.80
CA MET A 21 18.10 -6.43 -4.37
C MET A 21 17.36 -5.09 -4.45
N LEU A 22 16.13 -5.09 -4.99
CA LEU A 22 15.28 -3.90 -5.08
C LEU A 22 14.98 -3.34 -3.68
N ASP A 23 14.61 -4.21 -2.75
CA ASP A 23 14.42 -3.89 -1.34
C ASP A 23 15.66 -3.20 -0.75
N THR A 24 16.83 -3.81 -0.94
CA THR A 24 18.11 -3.25 -0.48
C THR A 24 18.38 -1.87 -1.09
N MET A 25 18.10 -1.69 -2.38
CA MET A 25 18.25 -0.39 -3.04
C MET A 25 17.32 0.66 -2.44
N VAL A 26 16.08 0.29 -2.12
CA VAL A 26 15.08 1.17 -1.50
C VAL A 26 15.46 1.53 -0.05
N SER A 27 15.92 0.57 0.76
CA SER A 27 16.21 0.81 2.17
C SER A 27 17.53 1.58 2.39
N ARG A 28 18.56 1.34 1.57
CA ARG A 28 19.90 1.91 1.77
C ARG A 28 19.96 3.41 1.46
N GLU A 29 20.93 4.08 2.07
CA GLU A 29 21.34 5.45 1.73
C GLU A 29 22.11 5.44 0.40
N GLY A 30 21.37 5.21 -0.70
CA GLY A 30 21.87 5.31 -2.07
C GLY A 30 21.42 6.61 -2.74
N ALA A 31 21.81 6.79 -4.01
CA ALA A 31 21.36 7.93 -4.80
C ALA A 31 19.82 7.95 -4.88
N ALA A 32 19.20 9.13 -4.74
CA ALA A 32 17.75 9.26 -4.70
C ALA A 32 17.08 8.66 -5.95
N TRP A 33 17.71 8.81 -7.12
CA TRP A 33 17.22 8.24 -8.37
C TRP A 33 17.23 6.70 -8.40
N GLN A 34 18.21 6.06 -7.76
CA GLN A 34 18.28 4.59 -7.67
C GLN A 34 17.14 4.04 -6.81
N ARG A 35 16.83 4.75 -5.71
CA ARG A 35 15.70 4.43 -4.84
C ARG A 35 14.38 4.56 -5.58
N GLN A 36 14.18 5.67 -6.30
CA GLN A 36 12.97 5.88 -7.10
C GLN A 36 12.84 4.84 -8.21
N LEU A 37 13.93 4.52 -8.92
CA LEU A 37 13.93 3.48 -9.95
C LEU A 37 13.57 2.12 -9.37
N ALA A 38 14.13 1.76 -8.21
CA ALA A 38 13.80 0.51 -7.52
C ALA A 38 12.31 0.47 -7.11
N LEU A 39 11.75 1.58 -6.63
CA LEU A 39 10.32 1.71 -6.34
C LEU A 39 9.46 1.54 -7.60
N GLU A 40 9.83 2.13 -8.74
CA GLU A 40 9.10 1.97 -10.00
C GLU A 40 9.15 0.54 -10.55
N CYS A 41 10.27 -0.17 -10.35
CA CYS A 41 10.39 -1.59 -10.67
C CYS A 41 9.50 -2.45 -9.76
N LEU A 42 9.44 -2.13 -8.46
CA LEU A 42 8.54 -2.80 -7.52
C LEU A 42 7.08 -2.53 -7.88
N GLN A 43 6.75 -1.30 -8.25
CA GLN A 43 5.41 -0.92 -8.70
C GLN A 43 5.00 -1.72 -9.94
N GLU A 44 5.91 -1.85 -10.91
CA GLU A 44 5.68 -2.67 -12.11
C GLU A 44 5.38 -4.12 -11.73
N TRP A 45 6.16 -4.70 -10.81
CA TRP A 45 5.95 -6.06 -10.34
C TRP A 45 4.61 -6.24 -9.62
N CYS A 46 4.25 -5.30 -8.74
CA CYS A 46 2.96 -5.26 -8.05
C CYS A 46 1.77 -5.00 -8.99
N SER A 47 2.01 -4.50 -10.20
CA SER A 47 0.97 -4.18 -11.19
C SER A 47 0.69 -5.33 -12.16
N GLN A 48 1.45 -6.41 -12.09
CA GLN A 48 1.27 -7.52 -13.01
C GLN A 48 -0.05 -8.26 -12.77
N GLU A 49 -0.62 -8.83 -13.83
CA GLU A 49 -1.73 -9.77 -13.71
C GLU A 49 -1.35 -10.97 -12.82
N CYS A 50 -2.36 -11.50 -12.13
CA CYS A 50 -2.23 -12.61 -11.17
C CYS A 50 -1.18 -12.32 -10.08
N PHE A 51 -1.12 -11.08 -9.60
CA PHE A 51 -0.15 -10.68 -8.58
C PHE A 51 -0.29 -11.48 -7.28
N GLY A 52 -1.52 -11.78 -6.83
CA GLY A 52 -1.78 -12.65 -5.69
C GLY A 52 -1.10 -14.02 -5.83
N ASP A 53 -1.26 -14.69 -6.97
CA ASP A 53 -0.62 -15.99 -7.24
C ASP A 53 0.90 -15.91 -7.21
N LYS A 54 1.48 -14.79 -7.67
CA LYS A 54 2.93 -14.54 -7.60
C LYS A 54 3.42 -14.35 -6.18
N ILE A 55 2.67 -13.62 -5.35
CA ILE A 55 2.94 -13.50 -3.90
C ILE A 55 2.90 -14.89 -3.25
N LYS A 56 1.86 -15.68 -3.53
CA LYS A 56 1.72 -17.04 -3.02
C LYS A 56 2.89 -17.93 -3.45
N ALA A 57 3.23 -17.94 -4.73
CA ALA A 57 4.34 -18.74 -5.26
C ALA A 57 5.69 -18.34 -4.63
N LEU A 58 5.95 -17.04 -4.51
CA LEU A 58 7.13 -16.51 -3.83
C LEU A 58 7.18 -16.99 -2.36
N TYR A 59 6.08 -16.83 -1.63
CA TYR A 59 5.98 -17.23 -0.23
C TYR A 59 6.19 -18.73 -0.03
N VAL A 60 5.51 -19.57 -0.81
CA VAL A 60 5.60 -21.03 -0.73
C VAL A 60 7.03 -21.49 -1.06
N SER A 61 7.61 -20.97 -2.15
CA SER A 61 8.98 -21.33 -2.56
C SER A 61 10.02 -21.01 -1.49
N TRP A 62 9.79 -19.95 -0.72
CA TRP A 62 10.70 -19.52 0.33
C TRP A 62 10.45 -20.26 1.65
N SER A 63 9.19 -20.54 2.00
CA SER A 63 8.84 -21.25 3.24
C SER A 63 9.43 -22.67 3.34
N GLY A 64 9.74 -23.29 2.19
CA GLY A 64 10.41 -24.59 2.12
C GLY A 64 11.93 -24.57 2.35
N VAL A 65 12.57 -23.39 2.39
CA VAL A 65 14.05 -23.25 2.43
C VAL A 65 14.60 -23.17 3.87
N GLY A 66 13.74 -23.25 4.88
CA GLY A 66 14.10 -23.10 6.30
C GLY A 66 13.67 -21.72 6.83
N GLN A 67 13.35 -21.66 8.13
CA GLN A 67 12.82 -20.49 8.83
C GLN A 67 13.86 -19.36 8.98
N ASP A 68 14.45 -18.87 7.90
CA ASP A 68 15.35 -17.74 7.96
C ASP A 68 14.54 -16.45 8.17
N ASP A 69 14.96 -15.48 8.98
CA ASP A 69 14.14 -14.28 9.26
C ASP A 69 13.99 -13.32 8.05
N ARG A 70 14.53 -13.69 6.89
CA ARG A 70 14.62 -12.87 5.68
C ARG A 70 13.56 -13.21 4.64
N ASN A 71 12.29 -13.26 5.06
CA ASN A 71 11.20 -13.44 4.11
C ASN A 71 11.14 -12.22 3.18
N PRO A 72 11.20 -12.39 1.84
CA PRO A 72 11.26 -11.28 0.90
C PRO A 72 10.01 -10.40 0.95
N LEU A 73 8.83 -10.96 1.24
CA LEU A 73 7.60 -10.18 1.39
C LEU A 73 7.63 -9.35 2.67
N VAL A 74 8.14 -9.90 3.77
CA VAL A 74 8.30 -9.16 5.03
C VAL A 74 9.29 -8.00 4.86
N SER A 75 10.45 -8.26 4.23
CA SER A 75 11.46 -7.25 3.94
C SER A 75 10.87 -6.12 3.09
N LEU A 76 10.16 -6.50 2.01
CA LEU A 76 9.49 -5.56 1.12
C LEU A 76 8.47 -4.69 1.86
N SER A 77 7.57 -5.30 2.66
CA SER A 77 6.57 -4.55 3.43
C SER A 77 7.23 -3.55 4.38
N LEU A 78 8.31 -3.96 5.07
CA LEU A 78 9.05 -3.11 5.98
C LEU A 78 9.78 -1.96 5.26
N SER A 79 10.37 -2.21 4.10
CA SER A 79 11.02 -1.13 3.33
C SER A 79 10.02 -0.14 2.78
N LEU A 80 8.87 -0.60 2.27
CA LEU A 80 7.80 0.29 1.84
C LEU A 80 7.29 1.16 2.98
N GLU A 81 7.11 0.59 4.19
CA GLU A 81 6.76 1.35 5.39
C GLU A 81 7.79 2.45 5.69
N ARG A 82 9.09 2.09 5.69
CA ARG A 82 10.16 3.06 5.94
C ARG A 82 10.19 4.17 4.90
N VAL A 83 9.94 3.86 3.63
CA VAL A 83 9.84 4.88 2.57
C VAL A 83 8.67 5.81 2.84
N VAL A 84 7.48 5.27 3.12
CA VAL A 84 6.29 6.08 3.43
C VAL A 84 6.57 6.98 4.63
N GLN A 85 7.09 6.44 5.74
CA GLN A 85 7.41 7.21 6.94
C GLN A 85 8.47 8.29 6.67
N ARG A 86 9.53 7.96 5.92
CA ARG A 86 10.60 8.90 5.58
C ARG A 86 10.08 10.03 4.69
N SER A 87 9.37 9.70 3.62
CA SER A 87 8.82 10.69 2.69
C SER A 87 7.79 11.57 3.38
N VAL A 88 6.89 11.00 4.18
CA VAL A 88 5.94 11.77 4.98
C VAL A 88 6.66 12.66 6.01
N GLY A 89 7.67 12.12 6.71
CA GLY A 89 8.48 12.87 7.67
C GLY A 89 9.20 14.04 7.03
N ALA A 90 9.87 13.82 5.89
CA ALA A 90 10.54 14.87 5.11
C ALA A 90 9.56 15.97 4.67
N LEU A 91 8.36 15.57 4.25
CA LEU A 91 7.31 16.50 3.83
C LEU A 91 6.68 17.27 5.00
N LEU A 92 6.77 16.79 6.24
CA LEU A 92 6.22 17.46 7.43
C LEU A 92 7.25 18.26 8.25
N GLN A 93 8.54 17.94 8.16
CA GLN A 93 9.59 18.52 9.01
C GLN A 93 9.95 19.99 8.76
N ALA A 94 9.27 20.70 7.85
CA ALA A 94 9.62 22.10 7.55
C ALA A 94 8.83 23.17 8.32
N SER A 95 8.02 22.81 9.34
CA SER A 95 7.01 23.74 9.88
C SER A 95 6.63 23.58 11.35
N ALA A 96 6.41 24.71 12.04
CA ALA A 96 5.75 24.80 13.35
C ALA A 96 4.25 24.38 13.30
N PRO A 97 3.55 24.14 14.43
CA PRO A 97 2.22 23.50 14.45
C PRO A 97 1.12 24.07 13.53
N PRO A 98 0.95 25.41 13.35
CA PRO A 98 -0.03 25.93 12.39
C PRO A 98 0.43 25.80 10.93
N ALA A 99 1.74 25.81 10.69
CA ALA A 99 2.34 25.64 9.36
C ALA A 99 2.36 24.15 8.93
N ALA A 100 2.39 23.20 9.88
CA ALA A 100 2.32 21.77 9.59
C ALA A 100 1.01 21.36 8.90
N ILE A 101 -0.12 21.99 9.24
CA ILE A 101 -1.42 21.75 8.58
C ILE A 101 -1.41 22.27 7.14
N GLN A 102 -0.84 23.47 6.92
CA GLN A 102 -0.71 24.04 5.58
C GLN A 102 0.25 23.23 4.70
N GLN A 103 1.34 22.72 5.29
CA GLN A 103 2.31 21.90 4.58
C GLN A 103 1.78 20.49 4.27
N ALA A 104 1.02 19.88 5.18
CA ALA A 104 0.30 18.63 4.89
C ALA A 104 -0.70 18.81 3.74
N ARG A 105 -1.35 19.97 3.67
CA ARG A 105 -2.24 20.33 2.55
C ARG A 105 -1.48 20.53 1.24
N ALA A 106 -0.39 21.30 1.25
CA ALA A 106 0.47 21.49 0.07
C ALA A 106 1.05 20.14 -0.42
N THR A 107 1.41 19.26 0.50
CA THR A 107 1.85 17.90 0.19
C THR A 107 0.73 17.08 -0.47
N ALA A 108 -0.47 17.10 0.10
CA ALA A 108 -1.63 16.43 -0.46
C ALA A 108 -1.97 16.95 -1.87
N GLU A 109 -1.86 18.25 -2.10
CA GLU A 109 -2.06 18.89 -3.40
C GLU A 109 -0.96 18.52 -4.39
N ALA A 110 0.32 18.54 -3.98
CA ALA A 110 1.45 18.14 -4.81
C ALA A 110 1.37 16.67 -5.23
N VAL A 111 1.04 15.76 -4.29
CA VAL A 111 0.86 14.35 -4.64
C VAL A 111 -0.39 14.14 -5.50
N GLY A 112 -1.46 14.89 -5.27
CA GLY A 112 -2.66 14.86 -6.12
C GLY A 112 -2.39 15.31 -7.55
N ALA A 113 -1.63 16.40 -7.73
CA ALA A 113 -1.20 16.88 -9.04
C ALA A 113 -0.25 15.90 -9.73
N PHE A 114 0.65 15.26 -8.97
CA PHE A 114 1.49 14.18 -9.48
C PHE A 114 0.68 12.95 -9.89
N ALA A 115 -0.40 12.62 -9.17
CA ALA A 115 -1.33 11.54 -9.49
C ALA A 115 -2.04 11.71 -10.83
N SER A 116 -2.37 12.94 -11.21
CA SER A 116 -3.19 13.24 -12.40
C SER A 116 -2.40 13.60 -13.66
N SER A 117 -1.07 13.76 -13.58
CA SER A 117 -0.22 14.17 -14.71
C SER A 117 0.29 12.98 -15.53
N PRO A 118 0.39 13.06 -16.88
CA PRO A 118 1.10 12.07 -17.68
C PRO A 118 2.57 12.01 -17.23
N ARG A 119 3.08 10.80 -16.98
CA ARG A 119 4.39 10.58 -16.36
C ARG A 119 5.35 9.92 -17.33
N ILE A 120 6.56 10.48 -17.42
CA ILE A 120 7.71 9.75 -17.94
C ILE A 120 8.29 9.00 -16.74
N ARG A 121 8.27 7.67 -16.78
CA ARG A 121 8.85 6.85 -15.70
C ARG A 121 10.37 6.96 -15.79
N LEU A 122 11.06 6.99 -14.64
CA LEU A 122 12.51 6.85 -14.62
C LEU A 122 12.93 5.55 -15.30
N LEU A 123 12.12 4.49 -15.14
CA LEU A 123 12.30 3.23 -15.84
C LEU A 123 12.39 3.40 -17.37
N ASP A 124 11.56 4.27 -17.94
CA ASP A 124 11.54 4.54 -19.38
C ASP A 124 12.71 5.46 -19.79
N ALA A 125 13.09 6.41 -18.93
CA ALA A 125 14.15 7.37 -19.22
C ALA A 125 15.57 6.74 -19.16
N VAL A 126 15.86 5.93 -18.15
CA VAL A 126 17.19 5.34 -17.92
C VAL A 126 17.57 4.32 -19.00
N GLY A 127 16.57 3.66 -19.60
CA GLY A 127 16.78 2.73 -20.72
C GLY A 127 17.37 3.35 -21.99
N HIS A 128 17.31 4.69 -22.13
CA HIS A 128 17.71 5.40 -23.33
C HIS A 128 19.02 6.19 -23.19
N SER A 129 19.43 6.57 -21.96
CA SER A 129 20.53 7.52 -21.75
C SER A 129 21.77 6.98 -21.03
N GLY A 130 21.73 5.77 -20.44
CA GLY A 130 22.88 5.14 -19.78
C GLY A 130 23.50 5.92 -18.60
N HIS A 131 22.92 7.06 -18.24
CA HIS A 131 23.43 8.02 -17.25
C HIS A 131 22.33 8.45 -16.27
N GLU A 132 22.74 9.12 -15.19
CA GLU A 132 21.88 9.71 -14.15
C GLU A 132 20.69 10.46 -14.76
N PRO A 133 19.47 10.32 -14.21
CA PRO A 133 18.30 10.95 -14.82
C PRO A 133 18.35 12.48 -14.76
N PRO A 134 17.63 13.16 -15.67
CA PRO A 134 17.50 14.61 -15.67
C PRO A 134 17.12 15.18 -14.28
N PRO A 135 17.71 16.32 -13.88
CA PRO A 135 17.36 16.97 -12.62
C PRO A 135 15.86 17.30 -12.56
N GLY A 136 15.25 17.05 -11.40
CA GLY A 136 13.82 17.27 -11.17
C GLY A 136 12.91 16.06 -11.45
N MET A 137 13.43 14.96 -12.03
CA MET A 137 12.65 13.72 -12.19
C MET A 137 12.47 12.95 -10.87
N VAL A 138 13.35 13.15 -9.90
CA VAL A 138 13.30 12.49 -8.59
C VAL A 138 12.80 13.48 -7.55
N THR A 139 11.66 13.17 -6.93
CA THR A 139 11.08 13.98 -5.86
C THR A 139 10.54 13.08 -4.75
N ASP A 140 10.55 13.57 -3.50
CA ASP A 140 9.95 12.83 -2.38
C ASP A 140 8.45 12.57 -2.57
N VAL A 141 7.77 13.47 -3.29
CA VAL A 141 6.37 13.33 -3.70
C VAL A 141 6.18 12.13 -4.64
N ALA A 142 7.07 11.97 -5.63
CA ALA A 142 7.04 10.84 -6.54
C ALA A 142 7.34 9.51 -5.81
N SER A 143 8.35 9.51 -4.92
CA SER A 143 8.67 8.33 -4.11
C SER A 143 7.52 7.94 -3.19
N LEU A 144 6.89 8.92 -2.54
CA LEU A 144 5.73 8.69 -1.69
C LEU A 144 4.57 8.11 -2.48
N TYR A 145 4.22 8.69 -3.63
CA TYR A 145 3.13 8.18 -4.47
C TYR A 145 3.38 6.72 -4.86
N VAL A 146 4.57 6.41 -5.40
CA VAL A 146 4.89 5.07 -5.89
C VAL A 146 4.92 4.06 -4.74
N ALA A 147 5.46 4.44 -3.58
CA ALA A 147 5.46 3.59 -2.40
C ALA A 147 4.03 3.29 -1.90
N ILE A 148 3.15 4.29 -1.85
CA ILE A 148 1.74 4.11 -1.47
C ILE A 148 1.04 3.16 -2.44
N ASP A 149 1.23 3.34 -3.75
CA ASP A 149 0.65 2.47 -4.77
C ASP A 149 1.16 1.03 -4.62
N CYS A 150 2.46 0.83 -4.38
CA CYS A 150 3.04 -0.49 -4.09
C CYS A 150 2.40 -1.15 -2.85
N VAL A 151 2.23 -0.40 -1.75
CA VAL A 151 1.59 -0.93 -0.53
C VAL A 151 0.13 -1.30 -0.81
N CYS A 152 -0.61 -0.44 -1.51
CA CYS A 152 -2.01 -0.69 -1.87
C CYS A 152 -2.14 -1.98 -2.70
N ARG A 153 -1.29 -2.14 -3.73
CA ARG A 153 -1.26 -3.33 -4.58
C ARG A 153 -0.81 -4.59 -3.83
N LEU A 154 0.18 -4.48 -2.93
CA LEU A 154 0.61 -5.58 -2.07
C LEU A 154 -0.54 -6.09 -1.19
N VAL A 155 -1.24 -5.15 -0.54
CA VAL A 155 -2.41 -5.46 0.27
C VAL A 155 -3.55 -6.02 -0.58
N GLY A 156 -3.79 -5.46 -1.76
CA GLY A 156 -4.76 -5.96 -2.74
C GLY A 156 -4.46 -7.40 -3.14
N GLY A 157 -3.22 -7.70 -3.55
CA GLY A 157 -2.79 -9.05 -3.92
C GLY A 157 -2.90 -10.07 -2.79
N ILE A 158 -2.67 -9.65 -1.53
CA ILE A 158 -2.92 -10.52 -0.35
C ILE A 158 -4.42 -10.76 -0.17
N ALA A 159 -5.26 -9.74 -0.37
CA ALA A 159 -6.70 -9.88 -0.28
C ALA A 159 -7.28 -10.76 -1.42
N ASP A 160 -6.71 -10.66 -2.62
CA ASP A 160 -7.08 -11.48 -3.77
C ASP A 160 -6.87 -12.98 -3.48
N LEU A 161 -5.84 -13.34 -2.70
CA LEU A 161 -5.63 -14.72 -2.26
C LEU A 161 -6.76 -15.25 -1.36
N CYS A 162 -7.49 -14.37 -0.69
CA CYS A 162 -8.72 -14.71 0.03
C CYS A 162 -9.96 -14.66 -0.86
N GLY A 163 -9.82 -14.45 -2.18
CA GLY A 163 -10.95 -14.24 -3.07
C GLY A 163 -11.69 -12.91 -2.82
N VAL A 164 -11.06 -11.94 -2.15
CA VAL A 164 -11.66 -10.64 -1.87
C VAL A 164 -11.51 -9.77 -3.11
N THR A 165 -12.59 -9.57 -3.86
CA THR A 165 -12.53 -8.73 -5.07
C THR A 165 -12.69 -7.26 -4.70
N PRO A 166 -11.68 -6.39 -4.89
CA PRO A 166 -11.82 -4.98 -4.54
C PRO A 166 -12.93 -4.31 -5.36
N PRO A 167 -13.61 -3.28 -4.82
CA PRO A 167 -14.55 -2.45 -5.57
C PRO A 167 -13.82 -1.83 -6.77
N ARG A 168 -14.48 -1.77 -7.94
CA ARG A 168 -13.87 -1.21 -9.16
C ARG A 168 -13.41 0.24 -8.94
N GLU A 169 -12.36 0.65 -9.63
CA GLU A 169 -11.79 2.00 -9.46
C GLU A 169 -12.80 3.11 -9.82
N ASP A 170 -13.60 2.86 -10.86
CA ASP A 170 -14.65 3.75 -11.36
C ASP A 170 -15.95 3.68 -10.57
N GLU A 171 -16.10 2.67 -9.71
CA GLU A 171 -17.27 2.58 -8.88
C GLU A 171 -17.14 3.60 -7.74
N PRO A 172 -18.08 4.56 -7.64
CA PRO A 172 -18.12 5.41 -6.46
C PRO A 172 -18.17 4.50 -5.25
N LEU A 173 -17.52 4.89 -4.17
CA LEU A 173 -17.65 4.19 -2.90
C LEU A 173 -19.13 4.35 -2.45
N THR A 174 -20.03 3.54 -3.00
CA THR A 174 -21.45 3.35 -2.67
C THR A 174 -21.62 2.06 -1.88
N MET A 175 -22.69 1.96 -1.09
CA MET A 175 -22.92 0.81 -0.21
C MET A 175 -23.01 -0.52 -0.97
N SER A 176 -23.43 -0.51 -2.24
CA SER A 176 -23.62 -1.73 -3.05
C SER A 176 -22.35 -2.45 -3.50
N CYS A 177 -21.17 -1.82 -3.42
CA CYS A 177 -19.91 -2.33 -3.97
C CYS A 177 -19.02 -2.94 -2.88
N ASN A 178 -19.58 -3.85 -2.07
CA ASN A 178 -18.80 -4.55 -1.06
C ASN A 178 -17.85 -5.55 -1.71
N PRO A 179 -16.57 -5.55 -1.32
CA PRO A 179 -15.67 -6.61 -1.73
C PRO A 179 -16.22 -7.93 -1.15
N ARG A 180 -16.55 -8.86 -2.05
CA ARG A 180 -17.08 -10.19 -1.71
C ARG A 180 -15.92 -11.17 -1.64
N CYS A 181 -15.97 -12.05 -0.65
CA CYS A 181 -15.02 -13.15 -0.49
C CYS A 181 -15.54 -14.38 -1.24
N ASP A 182 -14.79 -14.86 -2.23
CA ASP A 182 -15.05 -16.17 -2.82
C ASP A 182 -14.57 -17.28 -1.87
N VAL A 183 -15.54 -18.04 -1.35
CA VAL A 183 -15.30 -19.09 -0.35
C VAL A 183 -14.39 -20.19 -0.90
N GLU A 184 -14.53 -20.54 -2.19
CA GLU A 184 -13.72 -21.58 -2.81
C GLU A 184 -12.25 -21.16 -2.88
N THR A 185 -11.98 -19.98 -3.42
CA THR A 185 -10.61 -19.39 -3.47
C THR A 185 -10.01 -19.25 -2.07
N MET A 186 -10.80 -18.80 -1.09
CA MET A 186 -10.35 -18.66 0.29
C MET A 186 -9.90 -20.01 0.88
N LEU A 187 -10.71 -21.07 0.73
CA LEU A 187 -10.40 -22.39 1.27
C LEU A 187 -9.12 -22.99 0.66
N LEU A 188 -8.86 -22.73 -0.63
CA LEU A 188 -7.65 -23.20 -1.31
C LEU A 188 -6.36 -22.54 -0.83
N ASN A 189 -6.45 -21.33 -0.25
CA ASN A 189 -5.31 -20.50 0.10
C ASN A 189 -5.18 -20.23 1.60
N VAL A 190 -6.12 -20.71 2.42
CA VAL A 190 -6.32 -20.29 3.82
C VAL A 190 -5.03 -20.29 4.65
N GLU A 191 -4.25 -21.38 4.63
CA GLU A 191 -3.03 -21.51 5.44
C GLU A 191 -1.94 -20.54 5.00
N VAL A 192 -1.72 -20.45 3.69
CA VAL A 192 -0.69 -19.58 3.11
C VAL A 192 -1.04 -18.12 3.34
N THR A 193 -2.28 -17.72 3.05
CA THR A 193 -2.72 -16.33 3.21
C THR A 193 -2.72 -15.90 4.67
N ARG A 194 -3.13 -16.78 5.59
CA ARG A 194 -3.05 -16.53 7.03
C ARG A 194 -1.62 -16.24 7.47
N SER A 195 -0.68 -17.08 7.06
CA SER A 195 0.73 -16.94 7.42
C SER A 195 1.39 -15.70 6.79
N ILE A 196 1.00 -15.33 5.56
CA ILE A 196 1.43 -14.07 4.94
C ILE A 196 0.93 -12.88 5.75
N ILE A 197 -0.37 -12.83 6.07
CA ILE A 197 -0.97 -11.74 6.84
C ILE A 197 -0.27 -11.60 8.18
N ASP A 198 -0.18 -12.67 8.97
CA ASP A 198 0.42 -12.66 10.31
C ASP A 198 1.83 -12.05 10.35
N ARG A 199 2.60 -12.24 9.27
CA ARG A 199 3.98 -11.73 9.15
C ARG A 199 4.08 -10.32 8.57
N THR A 200 3.13 -9.87 7.76
CA THR A 200 3.26 -8.63 6.97
C THR A 200 2.33 -7.51 7.43
N TRP A 201 1.28 -7.82 8.21
CA TRP A 201 0.22 -6.84 8.46
C TRP A 201 0.69 -5.63 9.25
N HIS A 202 1.64 -5.79 10.17
CA HIS A 202 2.10 -4.69 11.03
C HIS A 202 2.72 -3.57 10.20
N TYR A 203 3.55 -3.94 9.22
CA TYR A 203 4.25 -3.01 8.33
C TYR A 203 3.30 -2.39 7.29
N SER A 204 2.45 -3.22 6.68
CA SER A 204 1.50 -2.78 5.66
C SER A 204 0.44 -1.83 6.24
N LEU A 205 -0.12 -2.16 7.41
CA LEU A 205 -1.08 -1.30 8.09
C LEU A 205 -0.44 -0.01 8.61
N ALA A 206 0.78 -0.07 9.17
CA ALA A 206 1.48 1.13 9.61
C ALA A 206 1.64 2.13 8.45
N SER A 207 2.06 1.65 7.28
CA SER A 207 2.19 2.45 6.06
C SER A 207 0.87 3.13 5.67
N LEU A 208 -0.21 2.35 5.55
CA LEU A 208 -1.52 2.88 5.17
C LEU A 208 -2.07 3.84 6.23
N GLN A 209 -1.87 3.54 7.51
CA GLN A 209 -2.31 4.39 8.62
C GLN A 209 -1.60 5.74 8.64
N THR A 210 -0.28 5.76 8.40
CA THR A 210 0.47 7.01 8.25
C THR A 210 -0.17 7.88 7.16
N VAL A 211 -0.53 7.29 6.03
CA VAL A 211 -1.18 8.02 4.94
C VAL A 211 -2.58 8.53 5.32
N ILE A 212 -3.41 7.69 5.95
CA ILE A 212 -4.77 8.08 6.38
C ILE A 212 -4.75 9.26 7.34
N VAL A 213 -3.79 9.29 8.27
CA VAL A 213 -3.69 10.33 9.30
C VAL A 213 -3.08 11.61 8.73
N THR A 214 -2.16 11.51 7.77
CA THR A 214 -1.38 12.66 7.30
C THR A 214 -1.89 13.28 6.01
N ILE A 215 -2.42 12.49 5.07
CA ILE A 215 -2.73 12.93 3.71
C ILE A 215 -4.25 13.09 3.53
N SER A 216 -4.67 14.31 3.21
CA SER A 216 -6.10 14.62 2.97
C SER A 216 -6.52 14.56 1.49
N SER A 217 -5.60 14.21 0.59
CA SER A 217 -5.88 14.15 -0.85
C SER A 217 -6.80 12.97 -1.19
N PRO A 218 -7.98 13.20 -1.78
CA PRO A 218 -8.90 12.11 -2.12
C PRO A 218 -8.31 11.13 -3.14
N TYR A 219 -7.44 11.61 -4.04
CA TYR A 219 -6.78 10.79 -5.07
C TYR A 219 -5.86 9.71 -4.48
N LEU A 220 -5.23 9.97 -3.33
CA LEU A 220 -4.45 8.98 -2.61
C LEU A 220 -5.26 8.24 -1.55
N LEU A 221 -6.15 8.97 -0.88
CA LEU A 221 -6.90 8.42 0.23
C LEU A 221 -7.89 7.34 -0.23
N ALA A 222 -8.52 7.49 -1.40
CA ALA A 222 -9.47 6.50 -1.89
C ALA A 222 -8.81 5.12 -2.17
N PRO A 223 -7.69 5.01 -2.93
CA PRO A 223 -6.96 3.74 -3.07
C PRO A 223 -6.49 3.15 -1.73
N VAL A 224 -6.01 3.99 -0.82
CA VAL A 224 -5.56 3.58 0.51
C VAL A 224 -6.71 2.99 1.32
N LEU A 225 -7.84 3.68 1.39
CA LEU A 225 -9.03 3.21 2.11
C LEU A 225 -9.63 1.94 1.49
N ARG A 226 -9.60 1.82 0.15
CA ARG A 226 -10.02 0.61 -0.56
C ARG A 226 -9.14 -0.58 -0.15
N SER A 227 -7.83 -0.41 -0.21
CA SER A 227 -6.86 -1.44 0.20
C SER A 227 -7.02 -1.80 1.67
N TYR A 228 -7.24 -0.80 2.52
CA TYR A 228 -7.49 -0.99 3.95
C TYR A 228 -8.76 -1.81 4.21
N ALA A 229 -9.83 -1.56 3.45
CA ALA A 229 -11.07 -2.31 3.54
C ALA A 229 -10.89 -3.76 3.07
N SER A 230 -10.25 -3.97 1.92
CA SER A 230 -9.94 -5.31 1.42
C SER A 230 -9.11 -6.12 2.42
N PHE A 231 -8.13 -5.48 3.07
CA PHE A 231 -7.34 -6.11 4.13
C PHE A 231 -8.20 -6.53 5.33
N ALA A 232 -9.03 -5.62 5.84
CA ALA A 232 -9.87 -5.89 7.01
C ALA A 232 -10.87 -7.02 6.74
N GLN A 233 -11.39 -7.10 5.50
CA GLN A 233 -12.25 -8.20 5.08
C GLN A 233 -11.49 -9.51 4.90
N ALA A 234 -10.29 -9.50 4.31
CA ALA A 234 -9.45 -10.70 4.23
C ALA A 234 -9.16 -11.25 5.64
N CYS A 235 -8.88 -10.38 6.60
CA CYS A 235 -8.74 -10.77 8.01
C CYS A 235 -10.04 -11.32 8.60
N GLY A 236 -11.19 -10.72 8.28
CA GLY A 236 -12.51 -11.20 8.71
C GLY A 236 -12.82 -12.60 8.18
N ALA A 237 -12.63 -12.81 6.88
CA ALA A 237 -12.84 -14.09 6.21
C ALA A 237 -11.96 -15.21 6.80
N LEU A 238 -10.69 -14.88 7.12
CA LEU A 238 -9.76 -15.81 7.75
C LEU A 238 -9.93 -15.94 9.27
N GLN A 239 -10.85 -15.19 9.89
CA GLN A 239 -11.04 -15.13 11.35
C GLN A 239 -9.78 -14.64 12.11
N LEU A 240 -9.00 -13.75 11.51
CA LEU A 240 -7.84 -13.09 12.12
C LEU A 240 -8.26 -11.84 12.91
N LEU A 241 -8.99 -12.04 14.01
CA LEU A 241 -9.60 -10.97 14.79
C LEU A 241 -8.58 -9.92 15.27
N GLY A 242 -7.40 -10.34 15.74
CA GLY A 242 -6.39 -9.41 16.24
C GLY A 242 -5.85 -8.44 15.17
N ALA A 243 -5.58 -8.93 13.95
CA ALA A 243 -5.13 -8.09 12.84
C ALA A 243 -6.27 -7.20 12.31
N ARG A 244 -7.50 -7.75 12.24
CA ARG A 244 -8.71 -7.01 11.86
C ARG A 244 -8.96 -5.83 12.80
N ASP A 245 -8.98 -6.05 14.11
CA ASP A 245 -9.33 -5.03 15.09
C ASP A 245 -8.27 -3.91 15.12
N LYS A 246 -7.00 -4.27 14.98
CA LYS A 246 -5.90 -3.29 14.85
C LYS A 246 -5.98 -2.49 13.57
N ALA A 247 -6.56 -3.04 12.49
CA ALA A 247 -6.88 -2.27 11.30
C ALA A 247 -8.09 -1.34 11.57
N LEU A 248 -9.17 -1.83 12.15
CA LEU A 248 -10.38 -1.02 12.33
C LEU A 248 -10.18 0.16 13.30
N ALA A 249 -9.39 -0.01 14.35
CA ALA A 249 -9.23 1.01 15.39
C ALA A 249 -8.74 2.39 14.87
N PRO A 250 -7.67 2.49 14.04
CA PRO A 250 -7.25 3.74 13.41
C PRO A 250 -8.31 4.40 12.52
N LEU A 251 -9.10 3.60 11.80
CA LEU A 251 -10.20 4.12 10.98
C LEU A 251 -11.29 4.70 11.89
N CYS A 252 -11.70 3.99 12.93
CA CYS A 252 -12.68 4.47 13.91
C CYS A 252 -12.23 5.78 14.56
N LYS A 253 -10.96 5.86 14.95
CA LYS A 253 -10.38 7.09 15.52
C LYS A 253 -10.37 8.26 14.53
N SER A 254 -10.13 7.98 13.24
CA SER A 254 -10.11 9.00 12.19
C SER A 254 -11.50 9.40 11.67
N ALA A 255 -12.51 8.55 11.85
CA ALA A 255 -13.90 8.82 11.47
C ALA A 255 -14.57 9.83 12.41
N VAL A 256 -14.24 9.77 13.70
CA VAL A 256 -14.77 10.68 14.72
C VAL A 256 -14.02 12.01 14.63
N PRO A 257 -14.70 13.13 14.32
CA PRO A 257 -14.07 14.44 14.43
C PRO A 257 -13.59 14.64 15.87
N GLY A 258 -12.33 15.04 16.06
CA GLY A 258 -11.72 15.16 17.38
C GLY A 258 -12.60 15.93 18.36
N SER A 259 -12.72 15.39 19.59
CA SER A 259 -13.47 15.94 20.71
C SER A 259 -13.28 17.46 20.81
N THR A 260 -14.28 18.20 20.37
CA THR A 260 -14.53 19.56 20.85
C THR A 260 -15.49 19.45 22.02
N ALA A 261 -15.50 20.47 22.88
CA ALA A 261 -16.41 20.56 24.03
C ALA A 261 -17.86 20.16 23.65
N GLU A 262 -18.54 19.47 24.57
CA GLU A 262 -19.93 19.01 24.39
C GLU A 262 -20.79 20.15 23.84
N GLY A 263 -21.43 19.92 22.69
CA GLY A 263 -22.32 20.89 22.03
C GLY A 263 -21.71 21.72 20.90
N ALA A 264 -20.41 21.59 20.61
CA ALA A 264 -19.82 22.25 19.44
C ALA A 264 -20.15 21.49 18.13
N THR A 265 -20.62 22.22 17.12
CA THR A 265 -20.80 21.70 15.76
C THR A 265 -19.44 21.44 15.12
N VAL A 266 -19.03 20.18 15.04
CA VAL A 266 -17.78 19.82 14.35
C VAL A 266 -18.04 19.69 12.84
N MET A 267 -17.35 20.50 12.04
CA MET A 267 -17.35 20.31 10.59
C MET A 267 -16.72 18.96 10.24
N LEU A 268 -17.54 18.04 9.74
CA LEU A 268 -17.09 16.83 9.08
C LEU A 268 -16.29 17.22 7.83
N LYS A 269 -15.01 16.85 7.79
CA LYS A 269 -14.21 17.06 6.58
C LYS A 269 -14.56 15.96 5.56
N PRO A 270 -14.39 16.20 4.25
CA PRO A 270 -14.70 15.21 3.21
C PRO A 270 -14.03 13.84 3.43
N TYR A 271 -12.82 13.82 3.99
CA TYR A 271 -12.14 12.56 4.32
C TYR A 271 -12.80 11.80 5.49
N ASN A 272 -13.36 12.48 6.50
CA ASN A 272 -14.10 11.81 7.58
C ASN A 272 -15.32 11.08 7.01
N ILE A 273 -16.00 11.68 6.03
CA ILE A 273 -17.14 11.06 5.35
C ILE A 273 -16.70 9.80 4.60
N LEU A 274 -15.57 9.84 3.90
CA LEU A 274 -15.02 8.68 3.20
C LEU A 274 -14.65 7.55 4.17
N ILE A 275 -13.97 7.86 5.28
CA ILE A 275 -13.60 6.89 6.31
C ILE A 275 -14.84 6.28 6.96
N SER A 276 -15.82 7.10 7.35
CA SER A 276 -17.09 6.62 7.93
C SER A 276 -17.86 5.73 6.97
N LYS A 277 -17.90 6.04 5.67
CA LYS A 277 -18.51 5.17 4.66
C LYS A 277 -17.83 3.80 4.59
N VAL A 278 -16.50 3.76 4.67
CA VAL A 278 -15.72 2.51 4.66
C VAL A 278 -15.95 1.71 5.94
N LEU A 279 -15.97 2.36 7.11
CA LEU A 279 -16.29 1.69 8.38
C LEU A 279 -17.69 1.09 8.39
N LEU A 280 -18.70 1.82 7.92
CA LEU A 280 -20.07 1.32 7.84
C LEU A 280 -20.15 0.05 6.99
N ARG A 281 -19.39 -0.04 5.89
CA ARG A 281 -19.29 -1.26 5.08
C ARG A 281 -18.65 -2.41 5.83
N LEU A 282 -17.51 -2.15 6.49
CA LEU A 282 -16.75 -3.19 7.18
C LEU A 282 -17.47 -3.78 8.39
N VAL A 283 -18.37 -3.00 9.00
CA VAL A 283 -19.13 -3.42 10.20
C VAL A 283 -20.46 -4.06 9.84
N PHE A 284 -21.19 -3.52 8.86
CA PHE A 284 -22.58 -3.90 8.66
C PHE A 284 -22.83 -4.87 7.49
N GLU A 285 -21.81 -5.26 6.71
CA GLU A 285 -21.98 -6.13 5.52
C GLU A 285 -23.10 -5.67 4.56
N LEU A 286 -23.44 -4.37 4.60
CA LEU A 286 -24.55 -3.74 3.85
C LEU A 286 -24.19 -3.48 2.39
#